data_AF-A0A961Z4E4-F1
#
_entry.id   AF-A0A961Z4E4-F1
#
_cell.length_a   1.000
_cell.length_b   1.000
_cell.length_c   1.000
_cell.angle_alpha   90.00
_cell.angle_beta   90.00
_cell.angle_gamma   90.00
#
_symmetry.space_group_name_H-M   'P 1'
#
loop_
_entity.id
_entity.type
_entity.pdbx_description
1 polymer ?
#
loop_
_entity_poly.entity_id
_entity_poly.type
_entity_poly.pdbx_seq_one_letter_code
_entity_poly.pdbx_strand_id
1 'polypeptide(L)'
;MFQSFENTANAQDTPARIAALRARMDKLGVDVFLVPRGDAFRGEYVPASSARLAWLTGFTGSAGLAAIGARHAALFVDGRYTVQAKGEVAPGLFDVLQVPDAKLTAWLKDQLAEGAVVGFDPWLHSLEEIEDLTKTLKPKQIRLKALPTNPVDVLWGQERPTPPASPILVHPENLSGMASAQKLADVRDVLAKAEQAAVVITAPDTTNWLFNIRASDIPHNPVALCFAIVHARGKAELFLDPRRLDQAAKAHLKDVARIAKPETFGARLDELKKSAASVRVSPGHCNWWIVRRLGGPKKVARGTDPCVLPKAIKTSAEIRGSRNAHQRDGVAMCRFLAWLDREAPSGEVDEIAAAKQLEACRTDTGKLEEISFDTISGSGPNGAIVHYRVTEATNRKLQPGELYLVDSGAQYRDATTDITRTVAIGAPPHEMRDRFTRVLKGHIAIATAV
;
A
#
# COMPACT_ATOMS: atom_id res chain seq x y z
N MET A 1 -7.02 -11.26 11.39
CA MET A 1 -8.05 -10.24 11.68
C MET A 1 -9.08 -10.24 10.57
N PHE A 2 -10.37 -10.20 10.89
CA PHE A 2 -11.43 -10.04 9.89
C PHE A 2 -11.75 -8.57 9.67
N GLN A 3 -12.41 -8.25 8.56
CA GLN A 3 -12.75 -6.87 8.24
C GLN A 3 -13.78 -6.30 9.22
N SER A 4 -13.72 -4.99 9.45
CA SER A 4 -14.79 -4.24 10.10
C SER A 4 -15.77 -3.74 9.02
N PHE A 5 -17.03 -3.61 9.39
CA PHE A 5 -18.09 -3.04 8.54
C PHE A 5 -18.49 -1.63 8.98
N GLU A 6 -17.73 -1.05 9.91
CA GLU A 6 -17.91 0.33 10.34
C GLU A 6 -17.56 1.31 9.22
N ASN A 7 -18.36 2.37 9.08
CA ASN A 7 -18.02 3.46 8.19
C ASN A 7 -16.93 4.33 8.83
N THR A 8 -15.74 4.31 8.25
CA THR A 8 -14.59 5.09 8.73
C THR A 8 -14.39 6.42 8.00
N ALA A 9 -15.19 6.68 6.95
CA ALA A 9 -15.15 7.96 6.26
C ALA A 9 -15.77 9.06 7.15
N ASN A 10 -14.99 10.09 7.45
CA ASN A 10 -15.44 11.23 8.23
C ASN A 10 -15.09 12.55 7.51
N ALA A 11 -16.08 13.09 6.81
CA ALA A 11 -16.00 14.39 6.13
C ALA A 11 -16.35 15.58 7.04
N GLN A 12 -16.92 15.35 8.23
CA GLN A 12 -17.48 16.42 9.08
C GLN A 12 -16.37 17.34 9.61
N ASP A 13 -15.24 16.76 10.00
CA ASP A 13 -14.10 17.51 10.53
C ASP A 13 -13.21 18.12 9.42
N THR A 14 -13.39 17.67 8.18
CA THR A 14 -12.54 18.03 7.04
C THR A 14 -12.46 19.55 6.81
N PRO A 15 -13.55 20.34 6.83
CA PRO A 15 -13.45 21.80 6.67
C PRO A 15 -12.56 22.46 7.73
N ALA A 16 -12.70 22.06 9.00
CA ALA A 16 -11.89 22.58 10.10
C ALA A 16 -10.41 22.20 9.95
N ARG A 17 -10.12 20.94 9.58
CA ARG A 17 -8.76 20.45 9.32
C ARG A 17 -8.10 21.20 8.16
N ILE A 18 -8.83 21.44 7.06
CA ILE A 18 -8.32 22.21 5.92
C ILE A 18 -8.04 23.67 6.30
N ALA A 19 -8.93 24.31 7.06
CA ALA A 19 -8.71 25.68 7.53
C ALA A 19 -7.45 25.79 8.42
N ALA A 20 -7.27 24.84 9.34
CA ALA A 20 -6.09 24.79 10.20
C ALA A 20 -4.79 24.53 9.42
N LEU A 21 -4.85 23.67 8.39
CA LEU A 21 -3.72 23.41 7.49
C LEU A 21 -3.33 24.67 6.71
N ARG A 22 -4.30 25.40 6.14
CA ARG A 22 -4.04 26.67 5.44
C ARG A 22 -3.35 27.70 6.34
N ALA A 23 -3.84 27.89 7.56
CA ALA A 23 -3.21 28.80 8.52
C ALA A 23 -1.77 28.38 8.89
N ARG A 24 -1.47 27.07 8.86
CA ARG A 24 -0.12 26.55 9.08
C ARG A 24 0.77 26.72 7.86
N MET A 25 0.22 26.54 6.65
CA MET A 25 0.91 26.75 5.38
C MET A 25 1.43 28.18 5.25
N ASP A 26 0.64 29.18 5.63
CA ASP A 26 1.04 30.60 5.64
C ASP A 26 2.30 30.82 6.51
N LYS A 27 2.30 30.27 7.73
CA LYS A 27 3.46 30.34 8.65
C LYS A 27 4.69 29.61 8.12
N LEU A 28 4.48 28.59 7.28
CA LEU A 28 5.54 27.81 6.65
C LEU A 28 6.00 28.39 5.32
N GLY A 29 5.35 29.45 4.81
CA GLY A 29 5.64 30.04 3.51
C GLY A 29 5.53 29.03 2.37
N VAL A 30 4.40 28.31 2.32
CA VAL A 30 4.04 27.40 1.24
C VAL A 30 2.64 27.73 0.72
N ASP A 31 2.47 27.77 -0.60
CA ASP A 31 1.20 28.14 -1.25
C ASP A 31 0.30 26.92 -1.48
N VAL A 32 0.89 25.75 -1.69
CA VAL A 32 0.22 24.45 -1.78
C VAL A 32 0.98 23.42 -0.95
N PHE A 33 0.29 22.53 -0.26
CA PHE A 33 0.88 21.35 0.40
C PHE A 33 0.35 20.05 -0.22
N LEU A 34 1.27 19.13 -0.54
CA LEU A 34 0.96 17.82 -1.10
C LEU A 34 0.80 16.76 0.00
N VAL A 35 -0.27 15.97 -0.07
CA VAL A 35 -0.59 14.90 0.87
C VAL A 35 -0.90 13.62 0.08
N PRO A 36 0.09 12.75 -0.18
CA PRO A 36 -0.17 11.47 -0.83
C PRO A 36 -0.81 10.47 0.13
N ARG A 37 -1.40 9.41 -0.43
CA ARG A 37 -1.90 8.25 0.34
C ARG A 37 -0.79 7.42 0.98
N GLY A 38 0.39 7.38 0.37
CA GLY A 38 1.52 6.57 0.81
C GLY A 38 2.20 7.10 2.08
N ASP A 39 2.89 6.21 2.78
CA ASP A 39 3.70 6.50 3.97
C ASP A 39 5.21 6.56 3.65
N ALA A 40 6.06 6.54 4.68
CA ALA A 40 7.52 6.53 4.52
C ALA A 40 8.05 5.26 3.82
N PHE A 41 7.26 4.20 3.72
CA PHE A 41 7.60 2.95 3.06
C PHE A 41 6.99 2.83 1.67
N ARG A 42 6.10 3.76 1.31
CA ARG A 42 5.45 3.89 -0.02
C ARG A 42 4.79 2.59 -0.47
N GLY A 43 4.20 1.86 0.48
CA GLY A 43 3.30 0.74 0.21
C GLY A 43 1.91 1.23 -0.21
N GLU A 44 1.11 0.32 -0.78
CA GLU A 44 -0.29 0.60 -1.16
C GLU A 44 -1.18 0.83 0.06
N TYR A 45 -1.03 -0.03 1.07
CA TYR A 45 -1.69 0.10 2.36
C TYR A 45 -0.75 0.76 3.36
N VAL A 46 -1.32 1.53 4.30
CA VAL A 46 -0.55 2.22 5.35
C VAL A 46 -1.21 1.93 6.71
N PRO A 47 -0.44 1.93 7.81
CA PRO A 47 -1.02 1.85 9.14
C PRO A 47 -1.85 3.09 9.45
N ALA A 48 -2.81 2.98 10.38
CA ALA A 48 -3.68 4.09 10.79
C ALA A 48 -2.88 5.35 11.18
N SER A 49 -1.73 5.18 11.84
CA SER A 49 -0.81 6.26 12.20
C SER A 49 -0.22 7.04 11.01
N SER A 50 -0.32 6.53 9.79
CA SER A 50 0.18 7.17 8.57
C SER A 50 -0.93 7.49 7.56
N ALA A 51 -2.20 7.25 7.89
CA ALA A 51 -3.36 7.49 7.03
C ALA A 51 -3.74 8.99 6.93
N ARG A 52 -2.75 9.84 6.64
CA ARG A 52 -2.87 11.31 6.60
C ARG A 52 -3.87 11.81 5.59
N LEU A 53 -3.91 11.19 4.40
CA LEU A 53 -4.86 11.56 3.35
C LEU A 53 -6.29 11.36 3.88
N ALA A 54 -6.60 10.17 4.40
CA ALA A 54 -7.92 9.86 4.95
C ALA A 54 -8.29 10.76 6.13
N TRP A 55 -7.37 10.97 7.09
CA TRP A 55 -7.64 11.88 8.20
C TRP A 55 -7.90 13.32 7.74
N LEU A 56 -7.16 13.80 6.74
CA LEU A 56 -7.29 15.16 6.26
C LEU A 56 -8.56 15.37 5.43
N THR A 57 -8.91 14.43 4.54
CA THR A 57 -9.93 14.64 3.50
C THR A 57 -11.21 13.84 3.68
N GLY A 58 -11.20 12.82 4.54
CA GLY A 58 -12.27 11.82 4.68
C GLY A 58 -12.19 10.66 3.68
N PHE A 59 -11.35 10.76 2.63
CA PHE A 59 -11.25 9.74 1.58
C PHE A 59 -10.45 8.51 2.02
N THR A 60 -11.05 7.33 1.93
CA THR A 60 -10.52 6.08 2.48
C THR A 60 -9.90 5.13 1.46
N GLY A 61 -9.92 5.48 0.16
CA GLY A 61 -9.36 4.65 -0.91
C GLY A 61 -7.85 4.36 -0.77
N SER A 62 -7.38 3.29 -1.43
CA SER A 62 -5.97 2.85 -1.36
C SER A 62 -5.03 3.65 -2.25
N ALA A 63 -5.55 4.49 -3.15
CA ALA A 63 -4.76 5.34 -4.03
C ALA A 63 -5.33 6.75 -4.10
N GLY A 64 -4.47 7.74 -3.86
CA GLY A 64 -4.82 9.14 -4.07
C GLY A 64 -3.74 10.12 -3.61
N LEU A 65 -3.90 11.37 -4.02
CA LEU A 65 -3.07 12.48 -3.60
C LEU A 65 -3.93 13.73 -3.47
N ALA A 66 -3.87 14.41 -2.33
CA ALA A 66 -4.47 15.72 -2.16
C ALA A 66 -3.43 16.84 -2.38
N ALA A 67 -3.83 17.90 -3.07
CA ALA A 67 -3.10 19.14 -3.17
C ALA A 67 -3.94 20.24 -2.50
N ILE A 68 -3.48 20.74 -1.36
CA ILE A 68 -4.20 21.75 -0.58
C ILE A 68 -3.58 23.10 -0.84
N GLY A 69 -4.30 24.00 -1.50
CA GLY A 69 -3.92 25.41 -1.69
C GLY A 69 -4.63 26.35 -0.72
N ALA A 70 -4.26 27.63 -0.77
CA ALA A 70 -4.85 28.69 0.04
C ALA A 70 -6.38 28.84 -0.18
N ARG A 71 -6.86 28.66 -1.42
CA ARG A 71 -8.28 28.79 -1.79
C ARG A 71 -8.86 27.52 -2.40
N HIS A 72 -8.11 26.86 -3.27
CA HIS A 72 -8.52 25.64 -3.96
C HIS A 72 -7.89 24.41 -3.33
N ALA A 73 -8.56 23.26 -3.42
CA ALA A 73 -7.99 21.98 -3.07
C ALA A 73 -8.45 20.94 -4.10
N ALA A 74 -7.57 19.99 -4.42
CA ALA A 74 -7.88 18.91 -5.34
C ALA A 74 -7.51 17.56 -4.72
N LEU A 75 -8.30 16.54 -5.04
CA LEU A 75 -8.04 15.15 -4.73
C LEU A 75 -7.89 14.36 -6.04
N PHE A 76 -6.68 13.91 -6.33
CA PHE A 76 -6.36 13.09 -7.48
C PHE A 76 -6.55 11.61 -7.13
N VAL A 77 -7.40 10.91 -7.88
CA VAL A 77 -7.70 9.48 -7.68
C VAL A 77 -7.73 8.74 -9.01
N ASP A 78 -7.46 7.43 -9.02
CA ASP A 78 -7.63 6.63 -10.23
C ASP A 78 -9.10 6.23 -10.46
N GLY A 79 -9.39 5.62 -11.61
CA GLY A 79 -10.75 5.27 -12.04
C GLY A 79 -11.52 4.38 -11.07
N ARG A 80 -10.86 3.65 -10.16
CA ARG A 80 -11.52 2.80 -9.15
C ARG A 80 -12.26 3.62 -8.10
N TYR A 81 -11.85 4.87 -7.91
CA TYR A 81 -12.19 5.68 -6.73
C TYR A 81 -12.97 6.96 -7.04
N THR A 82 -13.32 7.25 -8.29
CA THR A 82 -13.99 8.52 -8.63
C THR A 82 -15.38 8.65 -8.02
N VAL A 83 -16.14 7.56 -7.94
CA VAL A 83 -17.46 7.53 -7.28
C VAL A 83 -17.30 7.61 -5.77
N GLN A 84 -16.41 6.79 -5.20
CA GLN A 84 -16.14 6.77 -3.76
C GLN A 84 -15.66 8.14 -3.25
N ALA A 85 -14.67 8.74 -3.91
CA ALA A 85 -14.12 10.02 -3.51
C ALA A 85 -15.18 11.12 -3.45
N LYS A 86 -16.09 11.18 -4.42
CA LYS A 86 -17.20 12.16 -4.41
C LYS A 86 -18.19 11.94 -3.26
N GLY A 87 -18.37 10.69 -2.82
CA GLY A 87 -19.25 10.36 -1.69
C GLY A 87 -18.60 10.58 -0.32
N GLU A 88 -17.27 10.50 -0.23
CA GLU A 88 -16.55 10.54 1.05
C GLU A 88 -15.96 11.92 1.40
N VAL A 89 -15.62 12.76 0.43
CA VAL A 89 -15.05 14.09 0.71
C VAL A 89 -16.13 15.12 1.01
N ALA A 90 -15.78 16.15 1.80
CA ALA A 90 -16.68 17.26 2.08
C ALA A 90 -17.14 17.95 0.77
N PRO A 91 -18.47 18.07 0.54
CA PRO A 91 -19.00 18.66 -0.69
C PRO A 91 -18.48 20.06 -0.96
N GLY A 92 -18.06 20.31 -2.20
CA GLY A 92 -17.56 21.63 -2.65
C GLY A 92 -16.18 22.03 -2.13
N LEU A 93 -15.53 21.20 -1.30
CA LEU A 93 -14.20 21.52 -0.76
C LEU A 93 -13.05 21.04 -1.64
N PHE A 94 -13.25 19.95 -2.40
CA PHE A 94 -12.24 19.37 -3.28
C PHE A 94 -12.74 19.22 -4.71
N ASP A 95 -11.88 19.55 -5.67
CA ASP A 95 -11.99 19.06 -7.03
C ASP A 95 -11.54 17.59 -7.07
N VAL A 96 -12.46 16.66 -7.33
CA VAL A 96 -12.12 15.23 -7.51
C VAL A 96 -11.68 15.00 -8.95
N LEU A 97 -10.39 14.73 -9.16
CA LEU A 97 -9.75 14.66 -10.46
C LEU A 97 -9.26 13.24 -10.76
N GLN A 98 -9.64 12.69 -11.92
CA GLN A 98 -9.28 11.33 -12.31
C GLN A 98 -7.89 11.27 -12.98
N VAL A 99 -6.98 10.44 -12.48
CA VAL A 99 -5.71 10.10 -13.15
C VAL A 99 -5.89 8.90 -14.08
N PRO A 100 -5.16 8.79 -15.21
CA PRO A 100 -4.06 9.66 -15.66
C PRO A 100 -4.48 10.91 -16.44
N ASP A 101 -5.78 11.11 -16.70
CA ASP A 101 -6.29 12.21 -17.53
C ASP A 101 -5.97 13.58 -16.91
N ALA A 102 -6.19 13.73 -15.61
CA ALA A 102 -5.79 14.89 -14.84
C ALA A 102 -4.35 14.74 -14.31
N LYS A 103 -3.52 15.77 -14.54
CA LYS A 103 -2.12 15.79 -14.09
C LYS A 103 -1.93 16.80 -12.97
N LEU A 104 -1.31 16.37 -11.87
CA LEU A 104 -0.94 17.25 -10.75
C LEU A 104 -0.13 18.46 -11.22
N THR A 105 0.85 18.26 -12.10
CA THR A 105 1.69 19.35 -12.63
C THR A 105 0.92 20.37 -13.46
N ALA A 106 -0.12 19.94 -14.19
CA ALA A 106 -0.99 20.85 -14.93
C ALA A 106 -1.86 21.66 -13.97
N TRP A 107 -2.47 21.00 -12.99
CA TRP A 107 -3.26 21.67 -11.95
C TRP A 107 -2.43 22.69 -11.16
N LEU A 108 -1.21 22.32 -10.73
CA LEU A 108 -0.32 23.25 -10.03
C LEU A 108 0.04 24.47 -10.90
N LYS A 109 0.28 24.28 -12.20
CA LYS A 109 0.55 25.38 -13.13
C LYS A 109 -0.65 26.29 -13.36
N ASP A 110 -1.85 25.74 -13.32
CA ASP A 110 -3.08 26.52 -13.48
C ASP A 110 -3.37 27.33 -12.22
N GLN A 111 -3.29 26.68 -11.06
CA GLN A 111 -3.74 27.21 -9.77
C GLN A 111 -2.75 28.14 -9.07
N LEU A 112 -1.44 28.00 -9.34
CA LEU A 112 -0.41 28.78 -8.65
C LEU A 112 0.12 29.93 -9.48
N ALA A 113 0.43 31.05 -8.81
CA ALA A 113 1.15 32.16 -9.43
C ALA A 113 2.60 31.78 -9.78
N GLU A 114 3.22 32.60 -10.63
CA GLU A 114 4.65 32.50 -10.89
C GLU A 114 5.46 32.69 -9.60
N GLY A 115 6.48 31.85 -9.39
CA GLY A 115 7.34 31.93 -8.20
C GLY A 115 6.79 31.27 -6.93
N ALA A 116 5.57 30.71 -6.97
CA ALA A 116 4.92 30.06 -5.84
C ALA A 116 5.72 28.86 -5.29
N VAL A 117 5.38 28.43 -4.08
CA VAL A 117 6.08 27.40 -3.32
C VAL A 117 5.15 26.23 -3.03
N VAL A 118 5.50 25.05 -3.54
CA VAL A 118 4.81 23.79 -3.23
C VAL A 118 5.56 23.08 -2.11
N GLY A 119 4.93 22.99 -0.94
CA GLY A 119 5.40 22.25 0.22
C GLY A 119 5.12 20.75 0.10
N PHE A 120 6.04 19.93 0.61
CA PHE A 120 5.86 18.49 0.68
C PHE A 120 6.65 17.88 1.85
N ASP A 121 6.21 16.73 2.33
CA ASP A 121 6.99 15.91 3.28
C ASP A 121 8.00 15.05 2.50
N PRO A 122 9.32 15.22 2.72
CA PRO A 122 10.35 14.49 1.97
C PRO A 122 10.35 12.98 2.26
N TRP A 123 9.66 12.50 3.29
CA TRP A 123 9.46 11.07 3.52
C TRP A 123 8.40 10.47 2.60
N LEU A 124 7.49 11.25 2.02
CA LEU A 124 6.32 10.70 1.32
C LEU A 124 6.45 10.73 -0.20
N HIS A 125 7.52 11.35 -0.72
CA HIS A 125 7.76 11.51 -2.15
C HIS A 125 9.06 10.87 -2.59
N SER A 126 9.07 10.28 -3.77
CA SER A 126 10.24 9.65 -4.36
C SER A 126 11.22 10.65 -4.96
N LEU A 127 12.45 10.18 -5.21
CA LEU A 127 13.42 10.93 -5.99
C LEU A 127 12.86 11.32 -7.38
N GLU A 128 12.28 10.37 -8.08
CA GLU A 128 11.77 10.58 -9.43
C GLU A 128 10.58 11.56 -9.45
N GLU A 129 9.66 11.47 -8.50
CA GLU A 129 8.52 12.39 -8.36
C GLU A 129 9.00 13.83 -8.14
N ILE A 130 9.97 14.03 -7.23
CA ILE A 130 10.48 15.37 -6.92
C ILE A 130 11.27 15.95 -8.11
N GLU A 131 12.05 15.13 -8.82
CA GLU A 131 12.76 15.59 -10.03
C GLU A 131 11.79 15.95 -11.16
N ASP A 132 10.75 15.13 -11.39
CA ASP A 132 9.73 15.41 -12.41
C ASP A 132 8.94 16.68 -12.07
N LEU A 133 8.47 16.82 -10.83
CA LEU A 133 7.80 18.03 -10.36
C LEU A 133 8.70 19.26 -10.51
N THR A 134 9.97 19.16 -10.07
CA THR A 134 10.92 20.28 -10.17
C THR A 134 11.14 20.68 -11.63
N LYS A 135 11.38 19.71 -12.51
CA LYS A 135 11.62 19.95 -13.94
C LYS A 135 10.38 20.57 -14.60
N THR A 136 9.22 19.99 -14.36
CA THR A 136 7.97 20.36 -15.03
C THR A 136 7.46 21.72 -14.56
N LEU A 137 7.68 22.09 -13.30
CA LEU A 137 7.23 23.35 -12.71
C LEU A 137 8.21 24.52 -12.90
N LYS A 138 9.48 24.24 -13.23
CA LYS A 138 10.53 25.24 -13.45
C LYS A 138 10.15 26.39 -14.40
N PRO A 139 9.45 26.18 -15.53
CA PRO A 139 9.09 27.28 -16.44
C PRO A 139 8.20 28.35 -15.81
N LYS A 140 7.40 28.01 -14.78
CA LYS A 140 6.57 28.97 -14.02
C LYS A 140 7.27 29.45 -12.75
N GLN A 141 8.57 29.17 -12.61
CA GLN A 141 9.40 29.48 -11.45
C GLN A 141 8.84 28.94 -10.12
N ILE A 142 7.92 27.98 -10.16
CA ILE A 142 7.35 27.34 -8.97
C ILE A 142 8.42 26.47 -8.32
N ARG A 143 8.62 26.61 -7.02
CA ARG A 143 9.67 25.95 -6.24
C ARG A 143 9.08 24.87 -5.36
N LEU A 144 9.81 23.78 -5.18
CA LEU A 144 9.46 22.75 -4.20
C LEU A 144 10.17 23.02 -2.87
N LYS A 145 9.45 22.91 -1.75
CA LYS A 145 9.98 23.08 -0.40
C LYS A 145 9.74 21.84 0.44
N ALA A 146 10.82 21.11 0.71
CA ALA A 146 10.78 19.97 1.63
C ALA A 146 10.62 20.48 3.07
N LEU A 147 9.52 20.10 3.72
CA LEU A 147 9.24 20.46 5.10
C LEU A 147 9.83 19.41 6.05
N PRO A 148 10.60 19.79 7.09
CA PRO A 148 11.22 18.83 8.02
C PRO A 148 10.20 18.14 8.93
N THR A 149 9.02 18.73 9.10
CA THR A 149 7.92 18.19 9.90
C THR A 149 6.65 18.27 9.07
N ASN A 150 5.89 17.18 9.04
CA ASN A 150 4.62 17.14 8.31
C ASN A 150 3.58 18.01 9.05
N PRO A 151 3.00 19.05 8.41
CA PRO A 151 2.00 19.90 9.05
C PRO A 151 0.72 19.14 9.41
N VAL A 152 0.37 18.07 8.70
CA VAL A 152 -0.79 17.23 9.04
C VAL A 152 -0.56 16.53 10.38
N ASP A 153 0.65 16.02 10.63
CA ASP A 153 0.99 15.38 11.90
C ASP A 153 0.91 16.35 13.08
N VAL A 154 1.32 17.61 12.88
CA VAL A 154 1.23 18.65 13.90
C VAL A 154 -0.22 18.96 14.26
N LEU A 155 -1.11 18.96 13.27
CA LEU A 155 -2.54 19.20 13.47
C LEU A 155 -3.25 18.00 14.09
N TRP A 156 -2.88 16.78 13.68
CA TRP A 156 -3.42 15.55 14.22
C TRP A 156 -3.03 15.36 15.69
N GLY A 157 -1.84 15.82 16.07
CA GLY A 157 -1.44 15.94 17.47
C GLY A 157 -1.48 14.60 18.21
N GLN A 158 -2.08 14.60 19.40
CA GLN A 158 -2.13 13.43 20.28
C GLN A 158 -3.18 12.38 19.86
N GLU A 159 -4.14 12.75 19.00
CA GLU A 159 -5.13 11.81 18.46
C GLU A 159 -4.55 10.90 17.38
N ARG A 160 -3.34 11.21 16.89
CA ARG A 160 -2.65 10.40 15.91
C ARG A 160 -2.31 9.03 16.53
N PRO A 161 -2.77 7.92 15.93
CA PRO A 161 -2.47 6.59 16.45
C PRO A 161 -0.97 6.33 16.54
N THR A 162 -0.56 5.55 17.54
CA THR A 162 0.83 5.10 17.67
C THR A 162 1.23 4.25 16.46
N PRO A 163 2.45 4.42 15.91
CA PRO A 163 2.96 3.51 14.89
C PRO A 163 2.93 2.04 15.34
N PRO A 164 2.62 1.11 14.43
CA PRO A 164 2.57 -0.31 14.75
C PRO A 164 3.98 -0.82 15.13
N ALA A 165 4.02 -1.79 16.03
CA ALA A 165 5.25 -2.43 16.49
C ALA A 165 4.99 -3.91 16.80
N SER A 166 4.36 -4.64 15.88
CA SER A 166 3.99 -6.04 16.12
C SER A 166 5.24 -6.92 16.26
N PRO A 167 5.15 -8.09 16.92
CA PRO A 167 6.27 -9.03 16.98
C PRO A 167 6.78 -9.44 15.59
N ILE A 168 8.09 -9.63 15.47
CA ILE A 168 8.72 -10.16 14.26
C ILE A 168 8.67 -11.69 14.31
N LEU A 169 8.18 -12.29 13.23
CA LEU A 169 8.08 -13.73 13.06
C LEU A 169 9.09 -14.20 12.00
N VAL A 170 9.82 -15.28 12.28
CA VAL A 170 10.72 -15.91 11.30
C VAL A 170 9.89 -16.61 10.23
N HIS A 171 10.14 -16.33 8.95
CA HIS A 171 9.57 -17.06 7.83
C HIS A 171 10.49 -18.24 7.47
N PRO A 172 10.08 -19.49 7.72
CA PRO A 172 10.96 -20.64 7.59
C PRO A 172 11.49 -20.89 6.16
N GLU A 173 12.70 -21.43 6.05
CA GLU A 173 13.33 -21.72 4.76
C GLU A 173 12.63 -22.80 3.94
N ASN A 174 11.93 -23.74 4.59
CA ASN A 174 11.12 -24.73 3.87
C ASN A 174 9.90 -24.10 3.16
N LEU A 175 9.52 -22.87 3.51
CA LEU A 175 8.48 -22.10 2.83
C LEU A 175 9.08 -21.11 1.83
N SER A 176 10.15 -20.40 2.20
CA SER A 176 10.78 -19.41 1.32
C SER A 176 11.63 -20.03 0.20
N GLY A 177 12.11 -21.26 0.41
CA GLY A 177 12.98 -21.99 -0.52
C GLY A 177 14.39 -21.42 -0.66
N MET A 178 14.74 -20.37 0.09
CA MET A 178 16.06 -19.74 0.02
C MET A 178 16.39 -19.00 1.34
N ALA A 179 17.56 -19.28 1.88
CA ALA A 179 18.09 -18.63 3.07
C ALA A 179 18.36 -17.13 2.86
N SER A 180 18.19 -16.33 3.92
CA SER A 180 18.49 -14.88 3.88
C SER A 180 19.95 -14.59 3.54
N ALA A 181 20.87 -15.46 3.99
CA ALA A 181 22.29 -15.35 3.69
C ALA A 181 22.58 -15.41 2.19
N GLN A 182 21.91 -16.31 1.46
CA GLN A 182 22.05 -16.42 0.01
C GLN A 182 21.47 -15.20 -0.70
N LYS A 183 20.25 -14.78 -0.34
CA LYS A 183 19.61 -13.58 -0.90
C LYS A 183 20.50 -12.33 -0.74
N LEU A 184 21.12 -12.17 0.43
CA LEU A 184 22.06 -11.08 0.69
C LEU A 184 23.37 -11.22 -0.10
N ALA A 185 23.85 -12.43 -0.36
CA ALA A 185 25.00 -12.65 -1.24
C ALA A 185 24.68 -12.20 -2.67
N ASP A 186 23.53 -12.59 -3.21
CA ASP A 186 23.09 -12.19 -4.56
C ASP A 186 22.98 -10.66 -4.70
N VAL A 187 22.44 -9.98 -3.67
CA VAL A 187 22.42 -8.51 -3.63
C VAL A 187 23.83 -7.92 -3.61
N ARG A 188 24.76 -8.50 -2.83
CA ARG A 188 26.16 -8.04 -2.79
C ARG A 188 26.87 -8.22 -4.12
N ASP A 189 26.59 -9.29 -4.86
CA ASP A 189 27.16 -9.49 -6.20
C ASP A 189 26.70 -8.41 -7.17
N VAL A 190 25.44 -7.98 -7.10
CA VAL A 190 24.93 -6.84 -7.87
C VAL A 190 25.67 -5.54 -7.50
N LEU A 191 25.91 -5.30 -6.21
CA LEU A 191 26.64 -4.12 -5.75
C LEU A 191 28.11 -4.15 -6.17
N ALA A 192 28.77 -5.30 -6.06
CA ALA A 192 30.17 -5.48 -6.41
C ALA A 192 30.42 -5.23 -7.90
N LYS A 193 29.57 -5.79 -8.77
CA LYS A 193 29.63 -5.57 -10.24
C LYS A 193 29.40 -4.11 -10.62
N ALA A 194 28.64 -3.37 -9.81
CA ALA A 194 28.36 -1.95 -10.04
C ALA A 194 29.29 -1.00 -9.26
N GLU A 195 30.29 -1.53 -8.53
CA GLU A 195 31.22 -0.78 -7.68
C GLU A 195 30.51 0.16 -6.68
N GLN A 196 29.36 -0.29 -6.16
CA GLN A 196 28.53 0.46 -5.22
C GLN A 196 28.85 0.08 -3.77
N ALA A 197 28.85 1.05 -2.86
CA ALA A 197 29.15 0.81 -1.44
C ALA A 197 28.03 0.04 -0.73
N ALA A 198 26.79 0.37 -1.05
CA ALA A 198 25.60 -0.17 -0.41
C ALA A 198 24.34 0.07 -1.27
N VAL A 199 23.24 -0.58 -0.90
CA VAL A 199 21.87 -0.22 -1.32
C VAL A 199 21.01 0.08 -0.11
N VAL A 200 20.17 1.10 -0.21
CA VAL A 200 19.09 1.38 0.75
C VAL A 200 17.80 0.75 0.27
N ILE A 201 17.21 -0.13 1.07
CA ILE A 201 15.96 -0.84 0.79
C ILE A 201 14.86 -0.23 1.67
N THR A 202 13.80 0.25 1.03
CA THR A 202 12.68 0.93 1.70
C THR A 202 11.34 0.21 1.62
N ALA A 203 11.19 -0.70 0.66
CA ALA A 203 9.96 -1.45 0.47
C ALA A 203 9.80 -2.53 1.55
N PRO A 204 8.68 -2.55 2.32
CA PRO A 204 8.49 -3.53 3.40
C PRO A 204 8.46 -4.96 2.90
N ASP A 205 7.81 -5.23 1.76
CA ASP A 205 7.78 -6.55 1.15
C ASP A 205 9.17 -7.04 0.75
N THR A 206 10.05 -6.14 0.26
CA THR A 206 11.45 -6.47 0.01
C THR A 206 12.21 -6.79 1.29
N THR A 207 12.17 -5.94 2.31
CA THR A 207 12.93 -6.18 3.55
C THR A 207 12.50 -7.50 4.20
N ASN A 208 11.20 -7.76 4.26
CA ASN A 208 10.65 -8.98 4.84
C ASN A 208 11.03 -10.24 4.03
N TRP A 209 11.08 -10.17 2.71
CA TRP A 209 11.56 -11.27 1.86
C TRP A 209 13.07 -11.50 1.99
N LEU A 210 13.86 -10.43 1.99
CA LEU A 210 15.33 -10.50 2.04
C LEU A 210 15.83 -11.12 3.34
N PHE A 211 15.17 -10.80 4.45
CA PHE A 211 15.54 -11.31 5.78
C PHE A 211 14.72 -12.53 6.22
N ASN A 212 13.80 -13.04 5.39
CA ASN A 212 12.88 -14.13 5.75
C ASN A 212 12.18 -13.85 7.10
N ILE A 213 11.54 -12.69 7.21
CA ILE A 213 10.74 -12.29 8.36
C ILE A 213 9.35 -11.85 7.93
N ARG A 214 8.39 -11.84 8.85
CA ARG A 214 7.03 -11.33 8.69
C ARG A 214 6.62 -10.58 9.96
N ALA A 215 5.61 -9.75 9.85
CA ALA A 215 4.94 -9.11 11.00
C ALA A 215 3.50 -8.76 10.61
N SER A 216 2.79 -7.98 11.43
CA SER A 216 1.41 -7.56 11.19
C SER A 216 1.28 -6.04 11.40
N ASP A 217 2.27 -5.28 10.93
CA ASP A 217 2.28 -3.82 11.09
C ASP A 217 1.25 -3.13 10.17
N ILE A 218 0.90 -3.77 9.06
CA ILE A 218 -0.12 -3.31 8.12
C ILE A 218 -1.23 -4.36 8.11
N PRO A 219 -2.50 -3.98 8.31
CA PRO A 219 -3.63 -4.92 8.17
C PRO A 219 -3.55 -5.68 6.84
N HIS A 220 -3.82 -6.98 6.89
CA HIS A 220 -3.84 -7.90 5.75
C HIS A 220 -2.50 -8.16 5.05
N ASN A 221 -1.47 -7.35 5.33
CA ASN A 221 -0.15 -7.44 4.70
C ASN A 221 0.87 -7.92 5.74
N PRO A 222 1.41 -9.15 5.63
CA PRO A 222 2.23 -9.75 6.67
C PRO A 222 3.68 -9.20 6.68
N VAL A 223 3.85 -7.89 6.81
CA VAL A 223 5.14 -7.20 6.72
C VAL A 223 5.44 -6.43 7.99
N ALA A 224 6.71 -6.44 8.38
CA ALA A 224 7.29 -5.46 9.29
C ALA A 224 7.59 -4.17 8.52
N LEU A 225 7.19 -3.03 9.08
CA LEU A 225 7.64 -1.72 8.63
C LEU A 225 9.05 -1.45 9.13
N CYS A 226 10.04 -1.66 8.27
CA CYS A 226 11.45 -1.45 8.58
C CYS A 226 12.27 -1.07 7.35
N PHE A 227 13.38 -0.37 7.58
CA PHE A 227 14.38 -0.06 6.55
C PHE A 227 15.56 -1.00 6.62
N ALA A 228 16.25 -1.21 5.50
CA ALA A 228 17.51 -1.93 5.50
C ALA A 228 18.59 -1.24 4.67
N ILE A 229 19.84 -1.42 5.10
CA ILE A 229 21.02 -1.08 4.31
C ILE A 229 21.81 -2.36 4.09
N VAL A 230 21.99 -2.74 2.83
CA VAL A 230 22.86 -3.87 2.46
C VAL A 230 24.16 -3.30 1.94
N HIS A 231 25.24 -3.53 2.68
CA HIS A 231 26.60 -3.14 2.28
C HIS A 231 27.18 -4.14 1.31
N ALA A 232 28.02 -3.68 0.38
CA ALA A 232 28.78 -4.55 -0.52
C ALA A 232 29.69 -5.52 0.26
N ARG A 233 30.10 -5.17 1.48
CA ARG A 233 30.88 -6.02 2.39
C ARG A 233 30.35 -5.93 3.81
N GLY A 234 30.39 -7.03 4.55
CA GLY A 234 29.94 -7.11 5.94
C GLY A 234 28.45 -7.40 6.12
N LYS A 235 27.97 -7.37 7.37
CA LYS A 235 26.55 -7.61 7.71
C LYS A 235 25.68 -6.48 7.19
N ALA A 236 24.47 -6.83 6.75
CA ALA A 236 23.45 -5.82 6.49
C ALA A 236 23.02 -5.14 7.80
N GLU A 237 22.38 -3.98 7.70
CA GLU A 237 21.77 -3.30 8.83
C GLU A 237 20.25 -3.29 8.64
N LEU A 238 19.52 -3.71 9.66
CA LEU A 238 18.06 -3.74 9.68
C LEU A 238 17.57 -2.78 10.77
N PHE A 239 16.77 -1.79 10.38
CA PHE A 239 16.31 -0.70 11.24
C PHE A 239 14.89 -0.97 11.73
N LEU A 240 14.79 -1.55 12.93
CA LEU A 240 13.53 -1.87 13.62
C LEU A 240 13.73 -1.83 15.13
N ASP A 241 12.65 -1.74 15.91
CA ASP A 241 12.73 -1.78 17.37
C ASP A 241 13.18 -3.18 17.85
N PRO A 242 14.36 -3.31 18.52
CA PRO A 242 14.88 -4.60 18.97
C PRO A 242 13.94 -5.34 19.95
N ARG A 243 13.02 -4.63 20.62
CA ARG A 243 12.03 -5.23 21.53
C ARG A 243 11.02 -6.11 20.78
N ARG A 244 10.89 -5.94 19.47
CA ARG A 244 10.02 -6.75 18.61
C ARG A 244 10.57 -8.14 18.30
N LEU A 245 11.83 -8.41 18.65
CA LEU A 245 12.51 -9.68 18.37
C LEU A 245 12.45 -10.62 19.57
N ASP A 246 11.80 -11.78 19.39
CA ASP A 246 11.90 -12.89 20.32
C ASP A 246 13.25 -13.63 20.19
N GLN A 247 13.43 -14.73 20.93
CA GLN A 247 14.67 -15.51 20.87
C GLN A 247 14.91 -16.13 19.49
N ALA A 248 13.86 -16.60 18.81
CA ALA A 248 13.96 -17.24 17.51
C ALA A 248 14.35 -16.22 16.43
N ALA A 249 13.71 -15.04 16.40
CA ALA A 249 14.02 -13.96 15.48
C ALA A 249 15.43 -13.40 15.71
N LYS A 250 15.87 -13.26 16.98
CA LYS A 250 17.26 -12.90 17.30
C LYS A 250 18.24 -13.93 16.74
N ALA A 251 17.98 -15.21 16.97
CA ALA A 251 18.85 -16.29 16.51
C ALA A 251 18.93 -16.35 14.97
N HIS A 252 17.79 -16.16 14.29
CA HIS A 252 17.69 -16.13 12.82
C HIS A 252 18.46 -14.97 12.20
N LEU A 253 18.37 -13.78 12.79
CA LEU A 253 18.97 -12.57 12.21
C LEU A 253 20.43 -12.34 12.59
N LYS A 254 20.93 -12.98 13.67
CA LYS A 254 22.24 -12.68 14.28
C LYS A 254 23.40 -12.71 13.28
N ASP A 255 23.37 -13.62 12.31
CA ASP A 255 24.49 -13.85 11.38
C ASP A 255 24.36 -13.04 10.09
N VAL A 256 23.15 -12.61 9.74
CA VAL A 256 22.86 -11.92 8.47
C VAL A 256 22.72 -10.40 8.62
N ALA A 257 22.29 -9.92 9.78
CA ALA A 257 22.01 -8.51 10.01
C ALA A 257 22.49 -8.00 11.38
N ARG A 258 22.90 -6.74 11.42
CA ARG A 258 22.96 -5.93 12.64
C ARG A 258 21.61 -5.26 12.82
N ILE A 259 21.00 -5.44 13.99
CA ILE A 259 19.75 -4.76 14.35
C ILE A 259 20.09 -3.38 14.91
N ALA A 260 19.50 -2.34 14.32
CA ALA A 260 19.66 -0.95 14.73
C ALA A 260 18.29 -0.33 15.01
N LYS A 261 18.22 0.63 15.94
CA LYS A 261 16.96 1.32 16.23
C LYS A 261 16.61 2.26 15.06
N PRO A 262 15.33 2.45 14.73
CA PRO A 262 14.92 3.31 13.60
C PRO A 262 15.49 4.74 13.68
N GLU A 263 15.65 5.29 14.87
CA GLU A 263 16.14 6.66 15.07
C GLU A 263 17.60 6.85 14.65
N THR A 264 18.39 5.77 14.58
CA THR A 264 19.80 5.84 14.15
C THR A 264 19.97 5.78 12.63
N PHE A 265 18.89 5.55 11.87
CA PHE A 265 18.94 5.43 10.41
C PHE A 265 19.52 6.68 9.74
N GLY A 266 19.11 7.88 10.17
CA GLY A 266 19.62 9.13 9.61
C GLY A 266 21.11 9.34 9.81
N ALA A 267 21.62 9.04 11.00
CA ALA A 267 23.04 9.11 11.31
C ALA A 267 23.83 8.10 10.45
N ARG A 268 23.28 6.91 10.23
CA ARG A 268 23.92 5.91 9.39
C ARG A 268 24.03 6.34 7.91
N LEU A 269 23.01 7.02 7.38
CA LEU A 269 23.06 7.60 6.05
C LEU A 269 24.13 8.71 5.95
N ASP A 270 24.31 9.52 6.99
CA ASP A 270 25.39 10.53 7.02
C ASP A 270 26.79 9.92 7.01
N GLU A 271 26.96 8.77 7.65
CA GLU A 271 28.21 8.02 7.58
C GLU A 271 28.45 7.48 6.17
N LEU A 272 27.42 6.90 5.53
CA LEU A 272 27.52 6.40 4.16
C LEU A 272 27.78 7.49 3.14
N LYS A 273 27.25 8.71 3.35
CA LYS A 273 27.54 9.89 2.52
C LYS A 273 29.04 10.19 2.42
N LYS A 274 29.84 9.80 3.43
CA LYS A 274 31.30 10.00 3.45
C LYS A 274 32.07 8.92 2.66
N SER A 275 31.40 7.85 2.23
CA SER A 275 32.00 6.80 1.40
C SER A 275 32.46 7.35 0.06
N ALA A 276 33.58 6.84 -0.46
CA ALA A 276 34.05 7.15 -1.81
C ALA A 276 33.16 6.51 -2.88
N ALA A 277 32.67 5.29 -2.63
CA ALA A 277 31.76 4.59 -3.51
C ALA A 277 30.30 5.01 -3.26
N SER A 278 29.52 5.07 -4.35
CA SER A 278 28.14 5.55 -4.34
C SER A 278 27.17 4.59 -3.65
N VAL A 279 26.08 5.13 -3.10
CA VAL A 279 24.99 4.34 -2.49
C VAL A 279 23.85 4.22 -3.49
N ARG A 280 23.43 2.99 -3.77
CA ARG A 280 22.32 2.67 -4.67
C ARG A 280 20.99 3.02 -4.02
N VAL A 281 20.13 3.69 -4.78
CA VAL A 281 18.72 3.94 -4.45
C VAL A 281 17.83 3.71 -5.68
N SER A 282 16.62 3.22 -5.45
CA SER A 282 15.59 3.09 -6.49
C SER A 282 14.87 4.43 -6.69
N PRO A 283 15.01 5.14 -7.83
CA PRO A 283 14.47 6.50 -7.95
C PRO A 283 12.95 6.59 -7.81
N GLY A 284 12.23 5.62 -8.39
CA GLY A 284 10.77 5.55 -8.33
C GLY A 284 10.22 5.11 -6.98
N HIS A 285 11.06 4.59 -6.07
CA HIS A 285 10.63 4.07 -4.77
C HIS A 285 11.23 4.82 -3.57
N CYS A 286 12.53 5.15 -3.60
CA CYS A 286 13.28 5.72 -2.49
C CYS A 286 12.86 7.15 -2.19
N ASN A 287 12.63 7.43 -0.90
CA ASN A 287 12.15 8.70 -0.40
C ASN A 287 13.20 9.81 -0.61
N TRP A 288 12.73 11.00 -0.97
CA TRP A 288 13.57 12.18 -1.16
C TRP A 288 14.40 12.52 0.09
N TRP A 289 13.87 12.26 1.29
CA TRP A 289 14.58 12.46 2.56
C TRP A 289 15.90 11.67 2.60
N ILE A 290 15.88 10.39 2.21
CA ILE A 290 17.06 9.52 2.18
C ILE A 290 18.08 10.06 1.19
N VAL A 291 17.64 10.42 -0.01
CA VAL A 291 18.53 10.95 -1.06
C VAL A 291 19.20 12.26 -0.63
N ARG A 292 18.46 13.17 0.01
CA ARG A 292 19.06 14.39 0.58
C ARG A 292 20.10 14.09 1.65
N ARG A 293 19.84 13.12 2.53
CA ARG A 293 20.78 12.72 3.58
C ARG A 293 22.05 12.11 3.01
N LEU A 294 21.95 11.39 1.90
CA LEU A 294 23.07 10.85 1.13
C LEU A 294 23.83 11.88 0.27
N GLY A 295 23.48 13.17 0.33
CA GLY A 295 24.18 14.24 -0.39
C GLY A 295 23.50 14.69 -1.69
N GLY A 296 22.29 14.21 -1.97
CA GLY A 296 21.43 14.64 -3.08
C GLY A 296 21.52 13.75 -4.32
N PRO A 297 20.68 14.03 -5.35
CA PRO A 297 20.50 13.15 -6.51
C PRO A 297 21.77 12.82 -7.30
N LYS A 298 22.74 13.75 -7.32
CA LYS A 298 24.01 13.58 -8.03
C LYS A 298 25.03 12.72 -7.28
N LYS A 299 24.79 12.40 -6.01
CA LYS A 299 25.72 11.65 -5.14
C LYS A 299 25.29 10.20 -4.92
N VAL A 300 24.07 9.85 -5.28
CA VAL A 300 23.54 8.48 -5.20
C VAL A 300 23.70 7.76 -6.54
N ALA A 301 23.90 6.45 -6.49
CA ALA A 301 23.76 5.60 -7.66
C ALA A 301 22.28 5.28 -7.89
N ARG A 302 21.84 5.45 -9.13
CA ARG A 302 20.46 5.14 -9.53
C ARG A 302 20.40 3.70 -10.01
N GLY A 303 19.50 2.91 -9.44
CA GLY A 303 19.27 1.55 -9.89
C GLY A 303 18.06 0.95 -9.21
N THR A 304 17.41 0.00 -9.87
CA THR A 304 16.30 -0.74 -9.28
C THR A 304 16.72 -1.41 -7.96
N ASP A 305 15.77 -1.61 -7.06
CA ASP A 305 15.95 -2.47 -5.90
C ASP A 305 16.35 -3.88 -6.41
N PRO A 306 17.53 -4.39 -6.02
CA PRO A 306 18.07 -5.65 -6.54
C PRO A 306 17.23 -6.87 -6.15
N CYS A 307 16.29 -6.74 -5.22
CA CYS A 307 15.44 -7.83 -4.76
C CYS A 307 14.12 -7.93 -5.55
N VAL A 308 13.71 -6.89 -6.29
CA VAL A 308 12.39 -6.85 -6.96
C VAL A 308 12.22 -8.01 -7.93
N LEU A 309 13.19 -8.22 -8.83
CA LEU A 309 13.11 -9.30 -9.82
C LEU A 309 13.28 -10.69 -9.18
N PRO A 310 14.30 -10.95 -8.33
CA PRO A 310 14.42 -12.24 -7.63
C PRO A 310 13.17 -12.63 -6.83
N LYS A 311 12.53 -11.68 -6.14
CA LYS A 311 11.28 -11.93 -5.40
C LYS A 311 10.06 -12.13 -6.32
N ALA A 312 10.09 -11.58 -7.52
CA ALA A 312 9.03 -11.81 -8.52
C ALA A 312 9.03 -13.26 -9.01
N ILE A 313 10.20 -13.90 -9.09
CA ILE A 313 10.40 -15.28 -9.55
C ILE A 313 10.35 -16.23 -8.35
N LYS A 314 9.24 -16.95 -8.17
CA LYS A 314 9.01 -17.77 -6.98
C LYS A 314 9.91 -19.00 -7.01
N THR A 315 10.46 -19.37 -5.85
CA THR A 315 11.19 -20.63 -5.69
C THR A 315 10.22 -21.81 -5.80
N SER A 316 10.76 -23.02 -6.01
CA SER A 316 9.94 -24.24 -6.01
C SER A 316 9.17 -24.45 -4.69
N ALA A 317 9.70 -23.96 -3.55
CA ALA A 317 9.00 -24.02 -2.28
C ALA A 317 7.82 -23.04 -2.24
N GLU A 318 8.02 -21.80 -2.66
CA GLU A 318 6.98 -20.77 -2.72
C GLU A 318 5.87 -21.15 -3.73
N ILE A 319 6.21 -21.76 -4.86
CA ILE A 319 5.23 -22.29 -5.84
C ILE A 319 4.39 -23.42 -5.22
N ARG A 320 5.03 -24.36 -4.50
CA ARG A 320 4.30 -25.43 -3.80
C ARG A 320 3.39 -24.87 -2.70
N GLY A 321 3.87 -23.92 -1.91
CA GLY A 321 3.07 -23.20 -0.91
C GLY A 321 1.86 -22.52 -1.55
N SER A 322 2.07 -21.82 -2.67
CA SER A 322 1.01 -21.18 -3.44
C SER A 322 -0.06 -22.17 -3.91
N ARG A 323 0.33 -23.32 -4.47
CA ARG A 323 -0.61 -24.37 -4.89
C ARG A 323 -1.41 -24.93 -3.71
N ASN A 324 -0.73 -25.22 -2.60
CA ASN A 324 -1.37 -25.77 -1.40
C ASN A 324 -2.35 -24.77 -0.77
N ALA A 325 -2.00 -23.48 -0.74
CA ALA A 325 -2.88 -22.42 -0.26
C ALA A 325 -4.11 -22.26 -1.15
N HIS A 326 -3.93 -22.17 -2.47
CA HIS A 326 -5.06 -22.03 -3.41
C HIS A 326 -5.96 -23.27 -3.42
N GLN A 327 -5.41 -24.47 -3.21
CA GLN A 327 -6.23 -25.67 -3.07
C GLN A 327 -7.10 -25.61 -1.81
N ARG A 328 -6.53 -25.19 -0.67
CA ARG A 328 -7.26 -25.02 0.60
C ARG A 328 -8.33 -23.94 0.49
N ASP A 329 -7.97 -22.79 -0.05
CA ASP A 329 -8.90 -21.66 -0.23
C ASP A 329 -9.98 -21.99 -1.26
N GLY A 330 -9.65 -22.77 -2.29
CA GLY A 330 -10.61 -23.29 -3.26
C GLY A 330 -11.70 -24.16 -2.61
N VAL A 331 -11.35 -25.01 -1.63
CA VAL A 331 -12.33 -25.77 -0.86
C VAL A 331 -13.23 -24.85 -0.03
N ALA A 332 -12.67 -23.82 0.62
CA ALA A 332 -13.43 -22.83 1.36
C ALA A 332 -14.42 -22.07 0.46
N MET A 333 -13.96 -21.64 -0.72
CA MET A 333 -14.79 -20.99 -1.73
C MET A 333 -15.92 -21.90 -2.23
N CYS A 334 -15.64 -23.18 -2.50
CA CYS A 334 -16.69 -24.14 -2.89
C CYS A 334 -17.76 -24.32 -1.80
N ARG A 335 -17.35 -24.39 -0.52
CA ARG A 335 -18.29 -24.45 0.62
C ARG A 335 -19.15 -23.20 0.71
N PHE A 336 -18.53 -22.03 0.56
CA PHE A 336 -19.22 -20.75 0.54
C PHE A 336 -20.23 -20.67 -0.61
N LEU A 337 -19.84 -21.01 -1.84
CA LEU A 337 -20.73 -20.97 -3.01
C LEU A 337 -21.89 -21.96 -2.88
N ALA A 338 -21.67 -23.14 -2.31
CA ALA A 338 -22.73 -24.11 -2.03
C ALA A 338 -23.68 -23.64 -0.92
N TRP A 339 -23.18 -22.92 0.08
CA TRP A 339 -24.03 -22.24 1.07
C TRP A 339 -24.82 -21.11 0.42
N LEU A 340 -24.19 -20.27 -0.39
CA LEU A 340 -24.81 -19.12 -1.03
C LEU A 340 -25.96 -19.53 -1.95
N ASP A 341 -25.76 -20.58 -2.76
CA ASP A 341 -26.79 -21.13 -3.64
C ASP A 341 -28.03 -21.61 -2.88
N ARG A 342 -27.84 -22.16 -1.67
CA ARG A 342 -28.94 -22.63 -0.81
C ARG A 342 -29.64 -21.49 -0.07
N GLU A 343 -28.88 -20.54 0.49
CA GLU A 343 -29.43 -19.53 1.41
C GLU A 343 -29.88 -18.24 0.69
N ALA A 344 -29.19 -17.80 -0.37
CA ALA A 344 -29.51 -16.55 -1.06
C ALA A 344 -30.95 -16.49 -1.63
N PRO A 345 -31.55 -17.60 -2.14
CA PRO A 345 -32.95 -17.61 -2.59
C PRO A 345 -33.98 -17.25 -1.51
N SER A 346 -33.63 -17.32 -0.22
CA SER A 346 -34.51 -16.90 0.88
C SER A 346 -34.79 -15.39 0.88
N GLY A 347 -33.91 -14.58 0.27
CA GLY A 347 -33.96 -13.12 0.34
C GLY A 347 -33.45 -12.53 1.67
N GLU A 348 -32.92 -13.35 2.58
CA GLU A 348 -32.43 -12.91 3.89
C GLU A 348 -30.90 -12.70 3.94
N VAL A 349 -30.15 -13.21 2.96
CA VAL A 349 -28.70 -13.00 2.88
C VAL A 349 -28.41 -11.58 2.40
N ASP A 350 -27.59 -10.87 3.16
CA ASP A 350 -27.04 -9.57 2.78
C ASP A 350 -25.53 -9.63 2.49
N GLU A 351 -24.98 -8.54 1.99
CA GLU A 351 -23.57 -8.41 1.61
C GLU A 351 -22.63 -8.73 2.78
N ILE A 352 -22.94 -8.25 3.99
CA ILE A 352 -22.14 -8.48 5.19
C ILE A 352 -22.20 -9.96 5.61
N ALA A 353 -23.38 -10.57 5.62
CA ALA A 353 -23.59 -11.97 5.96
C ALA A 353 -22.83 -12.89 5.00
N ALA A 354 -22.85 -12.59 3.69
CA ALA A 354 -22.09 -13.34 2.70
C ALA A 354 -20.57 -13.23 2.94
N ALA A 355 -20.05 -12.02 3.21
CA ALA A 355 -18.63 -11.83 3.53
C ALA A 355 -18.22 -12.63 4.79
N LYS A 356 -18.98 -12.48 5.89
CA LYS A 356 -18.74 -13.22 7.15
C LYS A 356 -18.81 -14.74 6.97
N GLN A 357 -19.72 -15.22 6.13
CA GLN A 357 -19.80 -16.65 5.87
C GLN A 357 -18.59 -17.18 5.09
N LEU A 358 -18.06 -16.42 4.13
CA LEU A 358 -16.83 -16.79 3.43
C LEU A 358 -15.62 -16.80 4.39
N GLU A 359 -15.54 -15.80 5.28
CA GLU A 359 -14.55 -15.76 6.36
C GLU A 359 -14.65 -16.99 7.28
N ALA A 360 -15.86 -17.42 7.64
CA ALA A 360 -16.10 -18.64 8.41
C ALA A 360 -15.60 -19.89 7.67
N CYS A 361 -15.93 -20.04 6.38
CA CYS A 361 -15.44 -21.15 5.56
C CYS A 361 -13.90 -21.21 5.47
N ARG A 362 -13.23 -20.05 5.44
CA ARG A 362 -11.77 -19.96 5.49
C ARG A 362 -11.21 -20.31 6.87
N THR A 363 -11.89 -19.88 7.93
CA THR A 363 -11.54 -20.23 9.32
C THR A 363 -11.57 -21.74 9.54
N ASP A 364 -12.59 -22.41 9.00
CA ASP A 364 -12.77 -23.88 9.09
C ASP A 364 -11.64 -24.68 8.43
N THR A 365 -10.75 -24.03 7.65
CA THR A 365 -9.54 -24.68 7.14
C THR A 365 -8.51 -24.95 8.25
N GLY A 366 -8.61 -24.28 9.40
CA GLY A 366 -7.67 -24.36 10.53
C GLY A 366 -6.26 -23.84 10.20
N LYS A 367 -6.10 -23.13 9.07
CA LYS A 367 -4.81 -22.63 8.57
C LYS A 367 -4.80 -21.14 8.27
N LEU A 368 -5.95 -20.48 8.31
CA LEU A 368 -6.08 -19.06 8.05
C LEU A 368 -5.26 -18.24 9.07
N GLU A 369 -4.40 -17.37 8.57
CA GLU A 369 -3.71 -16.37 9.40
C GLU A 369 -4.54 -15.07 9.43
N GLU A 370 -4.98 -14.62 8.26
CA GLU A 370 -5.77 -13.40 8.05
C GLU A 370 -6.48 -13.40 6.69
N ILE A 371 -7.42 -12.51 6.44
CA ILE A 371 -7.82 -12.17 5.06
C ILE A 371 -6.72 -11.33 4.38
N SER A 372 -6.52 -11.46 3.06
CA SER A 372 -5.46 -10.72 2.35
C SER A 372 -5.85 -9.30 1.95
N PHE A 373 -7.15 -8.97 2.04
CA PHE A 373 -7.73 -7.63 1.94
C PHE A 373 -9.19 -7.70 2.42
N ASP A 374 -9.80 -6.53 2.70
CA ASP A 374 -11.23 -6.42 3.00
C ASP A 374 -12.04 -7.00 1.82
N THR A 375 -12.83 -8.04 2.07
CA THR A 375 -13.70 -8.68 1.08
C THR A 375 -14.65 -7.65 0.47
N ILE A 376 -14.61 -7.54 -0.85
CA ILE A 376 -15.59 -6.82 -1.66
C ILE A 376 -16.78 -7.76 -1.81
N SER A 377 -17.92 -7.39 -1.22
CA SER A 377 -19.16 -8.16 -1.27
C SER A 377 -20.26 -7.22 -1.75
N GLY A 378 -20.59 -7.27 -3.04
CA GLY A 378 -21.49 -6.29 -3.69
C GLY A 378 -22.64 -6.95 -4.44
N SER A 379 -23.87 -6.62 -4.07
CA SER A 379 -25.08 -7.02 -4.79
C SER A 379 -25.57 -5.94 -5.74
N GLY A 380 -25.90 -6.32 -6.98
CA GLY A 380 -26.52 -5.42 -7.96
C GLY A 380 -25.65 -4.18 -8.22
N PRO A 381 -26.16 -2.94 -8.01
CA PRO A 381 -25.40 -1.72 -8.24
C PRO A 381 -24.09 -1.62 -7.45
N ASN A 382 -24.02 -2.20 -6.25
CA ASN A 382 -22.81 -2.16 -5.43
C ASN A 382 -21.67 -2.98 -6.06
N GLY A 383 -21.99 -4.06 -6.80
CA GLY A 383 -21.01 -4.85 -7.55
C GLY A 383 -20.40 -4.12 -8.75
N ALA A 384 -20.94 -2.96 -9.15
CA ALA A 384 -20.36 -2.12 -10.20
C ALA A 384 -19.30 -1.13 -9.68
N ILE A 385 -19.20 -0.94 -8.36
CA ILE A 385 -18.18 -0.10 -7.74
C ILE A 385 -16.92 -0.96 -7.54
N VAL A 386 -15.85 -0.66 -8.29
CA VAL A 386 -14.68 -1.55 -8.44
C VAL A 386 -14.09 -1.98 -7.11
N HIS A 387 -13.85 -1.06 -6.19
CA HIS A 387 -13.34 -1.34 -4.84
C HIS A 387 -14.41 -1.06 -3.77
N TYR A 388 -15.64 -1.53 -4.01
CA TYR A 388 -16.73 -1.41 -3.05
C TYR A 388 -16.37 -2.02 -1.70
N ARG A 389 -16.59 -1.25 -0.63
CA ARG A 389 -16.48 -1.75 0.74
C ARG A 389 -17.84 -1.62 1.39
N VAL A 390 -18.46 -2.77 1.67
CA VAL A 390 -19.73 -2.78 2.37
C VAL A 390 -19.54 -2.25 3.79
N THR A 391 -20.45 -1.36 4.19
CA THR A 391 -20.57 -0.86 5.56
C THR A 391 -21.97 -1.16 6.07
N GLU A 392 -22.19 -1.06 7.38
CA GLU A 392 -23.53 -1.16 7.97
C GLU A 392 -24.53 -0.16 7.34
N ALA A 393 -24.05 0.99 6.87
CA ALA A 393 -24.86 2.01 6.22
C ALA A 393 -25.17 1.72 4.74
N THR A 394 -24.35 0.92 4.05
CA THR A 394 -24.48 0.64 2.61
C THR A 394 -24.90 -0.80 2.30
N ASN A 395 -24.98 -1.65 3.33
CA ASN A 395 -25.32 -3.07 3.25
C ASN A 395 -26.66 -3.29 2.54
N ARG A 396 -26.66 -4.21 1.56
CA ARG A 396 -27.86 -4.59 0.80
C ARG A 396 -28.14 -6.08 0.93
N LYS A 397 -29.42 -6.43 0.98
CA LYS A 397 -29.89 -7.81 0.75
C LYS A 397 -29.66 -8.21 -0.69
N LEU A 398 -29.20 -9.43 -0.93
CA LEU A 398 -29.05 -10.02 -2.25
C LEU A 398 -30.43 -10.24 -2.88
N GLN A 399 -30.69 -9.61 -4.04
CA GLN A 399 -32.01 -9.68 -4.68
C GLN A 399 -32.05 -10.67 -5.85
N PRO A 400 -33.15 -11.40 -6.05
CA PRO A 400 -33.37 -12.19 -7.26
C PRO A 400 -33.28 -11.33 -8.53
N GLY A 401 -32.60 -11.85 -9.56
CA GLY A 401 -32.34 -11.15 -10.81
C GLY A 401 -31.09 -10.28 -10.81
N GLU A 402 -30.41 -10.11 -9.67
CA GLU A 402 -29.13 -9.38 -9.60
C GLU A 402 -27.93 -10.30 -9.81
N LEU A 403 -26.79 -9.67 -10.12
CA LEU A 403 -25.48 -10.30 -9.96
C LEU A 403 -24.94 -9.95 -8.56
N TYR A 404 -24.36 -10.92 -7.89
CA TYR A 404 -23.56 -10.75 -6.70
C TYR A 404 -22.09 -10.97 -7.03
N LEU A 405 -21.25 -9.99 -6.71
CA LEU A 405 -19.80 -10.06 -6.86
C LEU A 405 -19.16 -10.21 -5.48
N VAL A 406 -18.31 -11.22 -5.36
CA VAL A 406 -17.42 -11.43 -4.21
C VAL A 406 -15.97 -11.44 -4.69
N ASP A 407 -15.18 -10.50 -4.20
CA ASP A 407 -13.73 -10.47 -4.39
C ASP A 407 -13.04 -10.54 -3.03
N SER A 408 -12.15 -11.51 -2.86
CA SER A 408 -11.66 -11.84 -1.53
C SER A 408 -10.39 -12.67 -1.59
N GLY A 409 -9.65 -12.72 -0.49
CA GLY A 409 -8.49 -13.58 -0.38
C GLY A 409 -8.07 -13.84 1.06
N ALA A 410 -7.06 -14.68 1.22
CA ALA A 410 -6.55 -15.10 2.51
C ALA A 410 -5.02 -15.07 2.55
N GLN A 411 -4.51 -14.77 3.75
CA GLN A 411 -3.14 -15.03 4.15
C GLN A 411 -3.05 -16.39 4.81
N TYR A 412 -2.17 -17.22 4.28
CA TYR A 412 -1.70 -18.45 4.89
C TYR A 412 -0.20 -18.37 5.10
N ARG A 413 0.33 -19.17 6.01
CA ARG A 413 1.77 -19.15 6.33
C ARG A 413 2.67 -19.38 5.10
N ASP A 414 2.17 -20.16 4.15
CA ASP A 414 2.85 -20.65 2.95
C ASP A 414 2.51 -19.87 1.66
N ALA A 415 1.45 -19.04 1.63
CA ALA A 415 1.12 -18.16 0.50
C ALA A 415 -0.08 -17.23 0.78
N THR A 416 -0.27 -16.27 -0.13
CA THR A 416 -1.42 -15.37 -0.20
C THR A 416 -2.35 -15.81 -1.34
N THR A 417 -3.68 -15.74 -1.15
CA THR A 417 -4.68 -15.96 -2.21
C THR A 417 -5.44 -14.67 -2.54
N ASP A 418 -5.99 -14.64 -3.75
CA ASP A 418 -6.83 -13.58 -4.28
C ASP A 418 -7.76 -14.21 -5.34
N ILE A 419 -9.07 -14.07 -5.15
CA ILE A 419 -10.08 -14.71 -5.99
C ILE A 419 -11.39 -13.92 -6.02
N THR A 420 -11.79 -13.57 -7.24
CA THR A 420 -13.11 -13.00 -7.52
C THR A 420 -14.06 -14.01 -8.15
N ARG A 421 -15.33 -13.99 -7.73
CA ARG A 421 -16.45 -14.66 -8.42
C ARG A 421 -17.63 -13.71 -8.56
N THR A 422 -18.27 -13.75 -9.72
CA THR A 422 -19.57 -13.12 -9.95
C THR A 422 -20.58 -14.22 -10.21
N VAL A 423 -21.63 -14.25 -9.39
CA VAL A 423 -22.71 -15.25 -9.47
C VAL A 423 -24.04 -14.54 -9.64
N ALA A 424 -24.99 -15.21 -10.27
CA ALA A 424 -26.34 -14.69 -10.37
C ALA A 424 -27.17 -15.16 -9.16
N ILE A 425 -27.98 -14.26 -8.62
CA ILE A 425 -28.98 -14.60 -7.61
C ILE A 425 -30.30 -14.83 -8.36
N GLY A 426 -30.74 -16.08 -8.47
CA GLY A 426 -31.87 -16.42 -9.34
C GLY A 426 -31.55 -16.25 -10.83
N ALA A 427 -32.49 -15.71 -11.61
CA ALA A 427 -32.37 -15.58 -13.07
C ALA A 427 -32.04 -14.15 -13.50
N PRO A 428 -30.80 -13.86 -13.97
CA PRO A 428 -30.42 -12.51 -14.36
C PRO A 428 -30.88 -12.20 -15.81
N PRO A 429 -31.10 -10.92 -16.14
CA PRO A 429 -31.40 -10.48 -17.51
C PRO A 429 -30.35 -10.90 -18.55
N HIS A 430 -30.76 -10.94 -19.82
CA HIS A 430 -29.87 -11.29 -20.94
C HIS A 430 -28.62 -10.40 -21.01
N GLU A 431 -28.76 -9.09 -20.77
CA GLU A 431 -27.63 -8.17 -20.83
C GLU A 431 -26.53 -8.55 -19.83
N MET A 432 -26.88 -8.86 -18.57
CA MET A 432 -25.91 -9.26 -17.54
C MET A 432 -25.15 -10.52 -17.96
N ARG A 433 -25.85 -11.49 -18.57
CA ARG A 433 -25.26 -12.72 -19.11
C ARG A 433 -24.28 -12.42 -20.25
N ASP A 434 -24.66 -11.56 -21.21
CA ASP A 434 -23.77 -11.13 -22.30
C ASP A 434 -22.48 -10.48 -21.76
N ARG A 435 -22.59 -9.55 -20.79
CA ARG A 435 -21.43 -8.88 -20.19
C ARG A 435 -20.52 -9.88 -19.46
N PHE A 436 -21.09 -10.76 -18.64
CA PHE A 436 -20.34 -11.81 -17.95
C PHE A 436 -19.59 -12.71 -18.95
N THR A 437 -20.27 -13.16 -20.01
CA THR A 437 -19.64 -14.01 -21.03
C THR A 437 -18.49 -13.32 -21.75
N ARG A 438 -18.57 -12.00 -22.02
CA ARG A 438 -17.45 -11.25 -22.62
C ARG A 438 -16.23 -11.22 -21.71
N VAL A 439 -16.42 -10.96 -20.41
CA VAL A 439 -15.34 -11.00 -19.42
C VAL A 439 -14.74 -12.40 -19.33
N LEU A 440 -15.56 -13.44 -19.26
CA LEU A 440 -15.11 -14.83 -19.25
C LEU A 440 -14.29 -15.20 -20.49
N LYS A 441 -14.72 -14.76 -21.70
CA LYS A 441 -13.95 -14.97 -22.93
C LYS A 441 -12.56 -14.34 -22.84
N GLY A 442 -12.46 -13.11 -22.34
CA GLY A 442 -11.18 -12.44 -22.11
C GLY A 442 -10.30 -13.19 -21.09
N HIS A 443 -10.89 -13.61 -19.97
CA HIS A 443 -10.20 -14.39 -18.96
C HIS A 443 -9.62 -15.69 -19.51
N ILE A 444 -10.43 -16.47 -20.25
CA ILE A 444 -9.99 -17.72 -20.90
C ILE A 444 -8.87 -17.43 -21.90
N ALA A 445 -9.02 -16.40 -22.74
CA ALA A 445 -8.02 -16.06 -23.75
C ALA A 445 -6.65 -15.76 -23.15
N ILE A 446 -6.58 -15.11 -21.99
CA ILE A 446 -5.31 -14.88 -21.28
C ILE A 446 -4.82 -16.16 -20.59
N ALA A 447 -5.71 -16.92 -19.96
CA ALA A 447 -5.35 -18.14 -19.23
C ALA A 447 -4.80 -19.25 -20.14
N THR A 448 -5.17 -19.26 -21.42
CA THR A 448 -4.75 -20.25 -22.42
C THR A 448 -3.82 -19.70 -23.49
N ALA A 449 -3.28 -18.49 -23.31
CA ALA A 449 -2.29 -17.90 -24.22
C ALA A 449 -1.01 -18.75 -24.26
N VAL A 450 -0.43 -18.91 -25.47
CA VAL A 450 0.80 -19.67 -25.74
C VAL A 450 1.90 -18.74 -26.21
#